data_AF-A0A1H8MRE9-F1
#
_entry.id   AF-A0A1H8MRE9-F1
#
_cell.length_a   1.000
_cell.length_b   1.000
_cell.length_c   1.000
_cell.angle_alpha   90.00
_cell.angle_beta   90.00
_cell.angle_gamma   90.00
#
_symmetry.space_group_name_H-M   'P 1'
#
loop_
_entity.id
_entity.type
_entity.pdbx_description
1 polymer ?
#
loop_
_entity_poly.entity_id
_entity_poly.type
_entity_poly.pdbx_seq_one_letter_code
_entity_poly.pdbx_strand_id
1 'polypeptide(L)'
;MTDNWGFYERRSVSEHMRVLVNIGYKDAYPLADYDELLSITINLYPVRANNRTNRNFVKQLEQLESMLEYWLKLRTDAIYIGRVNAARRLEFYYYLDSSRLNRQELDEWLEQNWTYRAQVYRKADPEWTFYTFMLPDALEELFIHNAQMIYALIHKGDDIGQPRNVYHWLLFREDFDRREITLMLEKRGYVIEKDREGKPDQGYPYPLVISRFEDVRLDTVNERVRELHSLIEESGGRYEGWGSVMKLSAINRLRRSMKRYLEAAEATVRRMFPGRNA
;
A
#
# COMPACT_ATOMS: atom_id res chain seq x y z
N MET A 1 -13.97 -13.21 1.08
CA MET A 1 -14.37 -12.04 0.27
C MET A 1 -13.30 -11.88 -0.79
N THR A 2 -13.66 -11.86 -2.08
CA THR A 2 -12.69 -11.81 -3.20
C THR A 2 -12.16 -10.41 -3.47
N ASP A 3 -12.68 -9.38 -2.79
CA ASP A 3 -12.28 -7.98 -2.96
C ASP A 3 -11.32 -7.58 -1.83
N ASN A 4 -10.02 -7.80 -2.05
CA ASN A 4 -8.96 -7.44 -1.11
C ASN A 4 -7.76 -6.89 -1.90
N TRP A 5 -7.48 -5.59 -1.78
CA TRP A 5 -6.50 -4.92 -2.62
C TRP A 5 -5.19 -4.61 -1.87
N GLY A 6 -4.08 -5.06 -2.43
CA GLY A 6 -2.73 -4.67 -2.04
C GLY A 6 -2.17 -3.59 -2.95
N PHE A 7 -1.58 -2.53 -2.38
CA PHE A 7 -0.87 -1.49 -3.13
C PHE A 7 0.57 -1.38 -2.65
N TYR A 8 1.53 -1.56 -3.56
CA TYR A 8 2.95 -1.50 -3.23
C TYR A 8 3.80 -0.94 -4.37
N GLU A 9 5.03 -0.56 -4.05
CA GLU A 9 6.02 -0.10 -5.04
C GLU A 9 7.11 -1.16 -5.23
N ARG A 10 7.32 -1.59 -6.47
CA ARG A 10 8.41 -2.49 -6.86
C ARG A 10 9.48 -1.71 -7.63
N ARG A 11 10.74 -1.84 -7.23
CA ARG A 11 11.88 -1.21 -7.91
C ARG A 11 12.79 -2.28 -8.49
N SER A 12 12.98 -2.23 -9.80
CA SER A 12 14.04 -2.95 -10.50
C SER A 12 15.17 -1.99 -10.89
N VAL A 13 16.27 -2.53 -11.42
CA VAL A 13 17.40 -1.73 -11.92
C VAL A 13 16.95 -0.72 -12.99
N SER A 14 15.95 -1.08 -13.79
CA SER A 14 15.51 -0.28 -14.94
C SER A 14 14.19 0.46 -14.71
N GLU A 15 13.34 0.02 -13.78
CA GLU A 15 11.98 0.52 -13.65
C GLU A 15 11.49 0.63 -12.20
N HIS A 16 10.70 1.68 -11.95
CA HIS A 16 9.90 1.83 -10.74
C HIS A 16 8.44 1.65 -11.11
N MET A 17 7.81 0.67 -10.46
CA MET A 17 6.44 0.25 -10.71
C MET A 17 5.61 0.42 -9.45
N ARG A 18 4.38 0.92 -9.60
CA ARG A 18 3.37 0.91 -8.55
C ARG A 18 2.33 -0.13 -8.93
N VAL A 19 2.22 -1.15 -8.11
CA VAL A 19 1.34 -2.29 -8.34
C VAL A 19 0.13 -2.15 -7.44
N LEU A 20 -1.05 -2.26 -8.03
CA LEU A 20 -2.30 -2.50 -7.34
C LEU A 20 -2.75 -3.90 -7.74
N VAL A 21 -2.88 -4.82 -6.79
CA VAL A 21 -3.24 -6.22 -7.06
C VAL A 21 -4.35 -6.67 -6.13
N ASN A 22 -5.30 -7.43 -6.65
CA ASN A 22 -6.31 -8.07 -5.82
C ASN A 22 -5.72 -9.33 -5.19
N ILE A 23 -5.36 -9.27 -3.91
CA ILE A 23 -4.82 -10.39 -3.13
C ILE A 23 -5.92 -11.35 -2.63
N GLY A 24 -7.20 -11.05 -2.89
CA GLY A 24 -8.34 -11.87 -2.44
C GLY A 24 -8.41 -13.26 -3.07
N TYR A 25 -7.66 -13.50 -4.16
CA TYR A 25 -7.56 -14.80 -4.82
C TYR A 25 -6.38 -15.65 -4.33
N LYS A 26 -5.51 -15.16 -3.43
CA LYS A 26 -4.27 -15.83 -2.97
C LYS A 26 -4.49 -17.27 -2.47
N ASP A 27 -5.65 -17.57 -1.89
CA ASP A 27 -5.96 -18.91 -1.36
C ASP A 27 -6.78 -19.79 -2.32
N ALA A 28 -7.21 -19.25 -3.46
CA ALA A 28 -8.14 -19.88 -4.39
C ALA A 28 -7.61 -19.99 -5.83
N TYR A 29 -6.48 -19.36 -6.15
CA TYR A 29 -5.86 -19.46 -7.47
C TYR A 29 -5.09 -20.79 -7.64
N PRO A 30 -4.94 -21.30 -8.86
CA PRO A 30 -5.59 -20.84 -10.09
C PRO A 30 -7.08 -21.25 -10.17
N LEU A 31 -7.86 -20.51 -10.95
CA LEU A 31 -9.25 -20.85 -11.25
C LEU A 31 -9.33 -21.52 -12.61
N ALA A 32 -9.81 -22.76 -12.66
CA ALA A 32 -9.75 -23.62 -13.85
C ALA A 32 -10.40 -23.03 -15.11
N ASP A 33 -11.51 -22.30 -14.95
CA ASP A 33 -12.24 -21.69 -16.07
C ASP A 33 -11.59 -20.38 -16.59
N TYR A 34 -10.52 -19.91 -15.94
CA TYR A 34 -9.88 -18.62 -16.21
C TYR A 34 -8.41 -18.82 -16.58
N ASP A 35 -8.17 -19.44 -17.74
CA ASP A 35 -6.86 -19.93 -18.16
C ASP A 35 -6.06 -18.95 -19.02
N GLU A 36 -6.60 -17.78 -19.32
CA GLU A 36 -5.95 -16.79 -20.18
C GLU A 36 -5.75 -15.45 -19.46
N LEU A 37 -4.51 -14.97 -19.51
CA LEU A 37 -4.13 -13.62 -19.11
C LEU A 37 -4.40 -12.64 -20.25
N LEU A 38 -5.13 -11.58 -19.95
CA LEU A 38 -5.29 -10.39 -20.78
C LEU A 38 -4.57 -9.21 -20.13
N SER A 39 -3.73 -8.53 -20.91
CA SER A 39 -3.15 -7.24 -20.56
C SER A 39 -3.55 -6.16 -21.55
N ILE A 40 -3.93 -5.00 -21.03
CA ILE A 40 -4.23 -3.79 -21.81
C ILE A 40 -3.27 -2.69 -21.35
N THR A 41 -2.36 -2.31 -22.24
CA THR A 41 -1.30 -1.32 -21.97
C THR A 41 -1.63 0.02 -22.63
N ILE A 42 -1.60 1.09 -21.83
CA ILE A 42 -1.82 2.47 -22.25
C ILE A 42 -0.50 3.23 -22.19
N ASN A 43 -0.11 3.87 -23.30
CA ASN A 43 1.02 4.79 -23.30
C ASN A 43 0.62 6.12 -22.64
N LEU A 44 1.29 6.47 -21.54
CA LEU A 44 0.96 7.66 -20.75
C LEU A 44 1.49 8.96 -21.35
N TYR A 45 2.43 8.91 -22.30
CA TYR A 45 3.00 10.11 -22.92
C TYR A 45 1.95 10.98 -23.63
N PRO A 46 1.18 10.46 -24.61
CA PRO A 46 0.16 11.27 -25.29
C PRO A 46 -1.00 11.66 -24.36
N VAL A 47 -1.35 10.81 -23.40
CA VAL A 47 -2.38 11.13 -22.40
C VAL A 47 -1.95 12.33 -21.57
N ARG A 48 -0.71 12.33 -21.08
CA ARG A 48 -0.16 13.43 -20.27
C ARG A 48 0.00 14.70 -21.08
N ALA A 49 0.49 14.62 -22.32
CA ALA A 49 0.67 15.78 -23.20
C ALA A 49 -0.64 16.55 -23.47
N ASN A 50 -1.76 15.84 -23.52
CA ASN A 50 -3.08 16.42 -23.79
C ASN A 50 -3.87 16.81 -22.52
N ASN A 51 -3.28 16.63 -21.33
CA ASN A 51 -3.90 17.01 -20.07
C ASN A 51 -3.21 18.23 -19.44
N ARG A 52 -3.98 19.31 -19.24
CA ARG A 52 -3.47 20.56 -18.64
C ARG A 52 -3.11 20.45 -17.16
N THR A 53 -3.75 19.51 -16.45
CA THR A 53 -3.54 19.32 -15.01
C THR A 53 -3.38 17.84 -14.69
N ASN A 54 -2.62 17.54 -13.63
CA ASN A 54 -2.48 16.16 -13.15
C ASN A 54 -3.83 15.57 -12.71
N ARG A 55 -4.76 16.40 -12.23
CA ARG A 55 -6.11 15.95 -11.85
C ARG A 55 -6.91 15.45 -13.04
N ASN A 56 -6.86 16.15 -14.17
CA ASN A 56 -7.54 15.72 -15.39
C ASN A 56 -6.91 14.46 -15.96
N PHE A 57 -5.57 14.39 -15.93
CA PHE A 57 -4.83 13.19 -16.33
C PHE A 57 -5.26 11.96 -15.53
N VAL A 58 -5.29 12.05 -14.20
CA VAL A 58 -5.72 10.94 -13.33
C VAL A 58 -7.19 10.57 -13.59
N LYS A 59 -8.09 11.56 -13.64
CA LYS A 59 -9.51 11.34 -13.88
C LYS A 59 -9.79 10.62 -15.21
N GLN A 60 -9.06 10.97 -16.27
CA GLN A 60 -9.22 10.32 -17.57
C GLN A 60 -8.82 8.84 -17.53
N LEU A 61 -7.77 8.49 -16.78
CA LEU A 61 -7.33 7.10 -16.62
C LEU A 61 -8.28 6.29 -15.74
N GLU A 62 -8.79 6.87 -14.65
CA GLU A 62 -9.80 6.25 -13.78
C GLU A 62 -11.10 5.97 -14.55
N GLN A 63 -11.52 6.90 -15.42
CA GLN A 63 -12.69 6.70 -16.28
C GLN A 63 -12.49 5.53 -17.25
N LEU A 64 -11.33 5.44 -17.89
CA LEU A 64 -11.00 4.30 -18.76
C LEU A 64 -11.02 2.99 -17.98
N GLU A 65 -10.40 2.94 -16.80
CA GLU A 65 -10.37 1.76 -15.93
C GLU A 65 -11.78 1.28 -15.59
N SER A 66 -12.64 2.16 -15.09
CA SER A 66 -14.03 1.80 -14.73
C SER A 66 -14.85 1.35 -15.96
N MET A 67 -14.68 2.01 -17.10
CA MET A 67 -15.39 1.63 -18.33
C MET A 67 -14.94 0.26 -18.85
N LEU A 68 -13.64 0.00 -18.81
CA LEU A 68 -13.03 -1.25 -19.28
C LEU A 68 -13.41 -2.42 -18.36
N GLU A 69 -13.32 -2.21 -17.04
CA GLU A 69 -13.72 -3.21 -16.04
C GLU A 69 -15.20 -3.58 -16.21
N TYR A 70 -16.08 -2.58 -16.31
CA TYR A 70 -17.51 -2.81 -16.52
C TYR A 70 -17.79 -3.60 -17.82
N TRP A 71 -17.15 -3.19 -18.93
CA TRP A 71 -17.38 -3.84 -20.23
C TRP A 71 -16.87 -5.29 -20.25
N LEU A 72 -15.66 -5.54 -19.76
CA LEU A 72 -15.08 -6.89 -19.68
C LEU A 72 -15.89 -7.78 -18.72
N LYS A 73 -16.31 -7.25 -17.57
CA LYS A 73 -17.14 -7.99 -16.63
C LYS A 73 -18.47 -8.42 -17.25
N LEU A 74 -19.13 -7.52 -17.98
CA LEU A 74 -20.40 -7.81 -18.63
C LEU A 74 -20.28 -8.80 -19.79
N ARG A 75 -19.19 -8.72 -20.56
CA ARG A 75 -19.01 -9.51 -21.80
C ARG A 75 -18.45 -10.89 -21.57
N THR A 76 -17.50 -11.02 -20.65
CA THR A 76 -16.73 -12.26 -20.48
C THR A 76 -16.71 -12.77 -19.05
N ASP A 77 -17.29 -12.03 -18.11
CA ASP A 77 -17.15 -12.28 -16.67
C ASP A 77 -15.68 -12.26 -16.21
N ALA A 78 -14.84 -11.43 -16.88
CA ALA A 78 -13.42 -11.32 -16.58
C ALA A 78 -13.16 -10.98 -15.11
N ILE A 79 -12.09 -11.55 -14.57
CA ILE A 79 -11.58 -11.25 -13.24
C ILE A 79 -10.51 -10.18 -13.37
N TYR A 80 -10.81 -8.98 -12.85
CA TYR A 80 -9.80 -7.93 -12.72
C TYR A 80 -8.85 -8.26 -11.57
N ILE A 81 -7.58 -8.52 -11.90
CA ILE A 81 -6.54 -8.84 -10.90
C ILE A 81 -5.72 -7.62 -10.50
N GLY A 82 -5.76 -6.55 -11.29
CA GLY A 82 -5.18 -5.26 -10.92
C GLY A 82 -4.39 -4.58 -12.03
N ARG A 83 -3.52 -3.65 -11.63
CA ARG A 83 -2.79 -2.78 -12.55
C ARG A 83 -1.36 -2.49 -12.12
N VAL A 84 -0.53 -2.22 -13.12
CA VAL A 84 0.85 -1.75 -12.95
C VAL A 84 0.99 -0.36 -13.56
N ASN A 85 1.37 0.61 -12.73
CA ASN A 85 1.70 1.96 -13.15
C ASN A 85 3.23 2.12 -13.19
N ALA A 86 3.76 2.39 -14.38
CA ALA A 86 5.16 2.76 -14.57
C ALA A 86 5.27 4.19 -15.15
N ALA A 87 6.48 4.70 -15.32
CA ALA A 87 6.71 6.09 -15.74
C ALA A 87 6.06 6.45 -17.10
N ARG A 88 5.98 5.49 -18.03
CA ARG A 88 5.50 5.71 -19.41
C ARG A 88 4.27 4.90 -19.79
N ARG A 89 3.85 3.96 -18.93
CA ARG A 89 2.77 3.04 -19.25
C ARG A 89 1.91 2.73 -18.04
N LEU A 90 0.64 2.49 -18.30
CA LEU A 90 -0.31 1.93 -17.36
C LEU A 90 -0.86 0.63 -17.96
N GLU A 91 -0.77 -0.45 -17.21
CA GLU A 91 -1.18 -1.79 -17.64
C GLU A 91 -2.29 -2.30 -16.74
N PHE A 92 -3.38 -2.76 -17.35
CA PHE A 92 -4.49 -3.43 -16.65
C PHE A 92 -4.44 -4.92 -16.96
N TYR A 93 -4.62 -5.76 -15.94
CA TYR A 93 -4.54 -7.20 -16.06
C TYR A 93 -5.83 -7.88 -15.63
N TYR A 94 -6.25 -8.84 -16.44
CA TYR A 94 -7.45 -9.62 -16.22
C TYR A 94 -7.16 -11.10 -16.50
N TYR A 95 -7.86 -11.98 -15.79
CA TYR A 95 -8.02 -13.37 -16.24
C TYR A 95 -9.40 -13.57 -16.83
N LEU A 96 -9.47 -14.34 -17.91
CA LEU A 96 -10.72 -14.61 -18.62
C LEU A 96 -10.77 -16.07 -19.06
N ASP A 97 -12.00 -16.56 -19.24
CA ASP A 97 -12.28 -17.79 -19.96
C ASP A 97 -11.96 -17.55 -21.44
N SER A 98 -10.94 -18.26 -21.95
CA SER A 98 -10.38 -18.08 -23.30
C SER A 98 -11.42 -18.16 -24.42
N SER A 99 -12.55 -18.84 -24.18
CA SER A 99 -13.65 -18.99 -25.13
C SER A 99 -14.56 -17.75 -25.26
N ARG A 100 -14.52 -16.82 -24.30
CA ARG A 100 -15.53 -15.76 -24.18
C ARG A 100 -15.15 -14.43 -24.84
N LEU A 101 -13.85 -14.14 -25.02
CA LEU A 101 -13.41 -12.86 -25.56
C LEU A 101 -13.11 -12.90 -27.06
N ASN A 102 -13.93 -12.20 -27.84
CA ASN A 102 -13.61 -11.86 -29.22
C ASN A 102 -12.62 -10.69 -29.26
N ARG A 103 -11.46 -10.90 -29.88
CA ARG A 103 -10.41 -9.87 -29.99
C ARG A 103 -10.87 -8.64 -30.77
N GLN A 104 -11.63 -8.84 -31.85
CA GLN A 104 -12.08 -7.74 -32.70
C GLN A 104 -13.05 -6.81 -31.94
N GLU A 105 -13.95 -7.37 -31.13
CA GLU A 105 -14.88 -6.58 -30.32
C GLU A 105 -14.15 -5.71 -29.28
N LEU A 106 -13.07 -6.23 -28.68
CA LEU A 106 -12.25 -5.45 -27.75
C LEU A 106 -11.51 -4.31 -28.47
N ASP A 107 -10.93 -4.58 -29.65
CA ASP A 107 -10.24 -3.57 -30.44
C ASP A 107 -11.21 -2.46 -30.87
N GLU A 108 -12.41 -2.81 -31.37
CA GLU A 108 -13.47 -1.85 -31.73
C GLU A 108 -13.94 -1.03 -30.52
N TRP A 109 -14.11 -1.67 -29.35
CA TRP A 109 -14.46 -0.96 -28.13
C TRP A 109 -13.39 0.04 -27.72
N LEU A 110 -12.10 -0.34 -27.79
CA LEU A 110 -10.99 0.55 -27.48
C LEU A 110 -10.93 1.74 -28.44
N GLU A 111 -11.13 1.52 -29.75
CA GLU A 111 -11.16 2.61 -30.74
C GLU A 111 -12.30 3.60 -30.49
N GLN A 112 -13.46 3.13 -30.05
CA GLN A 112 -14.63 3.97 -29.76
C GLN A 112 -14.51 4.73 -28.43
N ASN A 113 -13.90 4.13 -27.42
CA ASN A 113 -13.91 4.63 -26.04
C ASN A 113 -12.57 5.24 -25.59
N TRP A 114 -11.50 5.07 -26.37
CA TRP A 114 -10.18 5.57 -26.03
C TRP A 114 -9.45 6.22 -27.21
N THR A 115 -9.07 7.48 -27.03
CA THR A 115 -8.47 8.29 -28.11
C THR A 115 -7.03 7.90 -28.45
N TYR A 116 -6.31 7.24 -27.54
CA TYR A 116 -4.89 6.92 -27.73
C TYR A 116 -4.70 5.45 -28.06
N ARG A 117 -3.56 5.11 -28.68
CA ARG A 117 -3.24 3.71 -28.93
C ARG A 117 -3.12 2.93 -27.62
N ALA A 118 -3.95 1.89 -27.49
CA ALA A 118 -3.80 0.83 -26.50
C ALA A 118 -3.13 -0.38 -27.15
N GLN A 119 -2.35 -1.13 -26.38
CA GLN A 119 -1.82 -2.43 -26.80
C GLN A 119 -2.55 -3.52 -26.02
N VAL A 120 -3.03 -4.53 -26.75
CA VAL A 120 -3.71 -5.68 -26.17
C VAL A 120 -2.80 -6.90 -26.32
N TYR A 121 -2.53 -7.55 -25.21
CA TYR A 121 -1.76 -8.79 -25.14
C TYR A 121 -2.61 -9.89 -24.48
N ARG A 122 -2.59 -11.09 -25.07
CA ARG A 122 -3.27 -12.28 -24.56
C ARG A 122 -2.26 -13.41 -24.48
N LYS A 123 -2.32 -14.20 -23.41
CA LYS A 123 -1.42 -15.34 -23.19
C LYS A 123 -2.12 -16.40 -22.36
N ALA A 124 -2.03 -17.66 -22.79
CA ALA A 124 -2.41 -18.78 -21.93
C ALA A 124 -1.54 -18.79 -20.66
N ASP A 125 -2.20 -18.82 -19.51
CA ASP A 125 -1.61 -18.85 -18.18
C ASP A 125 -2.53 -19.61 -17.20
N PRO A 126 -2.81 -20.91 -17.45
CA PRO A 126 -3.72 -21.72 -16.64
C PRO A 126 -3.30 -21.82 -15.17
N GLU A 127 -2.00 -21.72 -14.91
CA GLU A 127 -1.42 -21.78 -13.56
C GLU A 127 -1.36 -20.42 -12.86
N TRP A 128 -1.86 -19.35 -13.49
CA TRP A 128 -1.85 -18.01 -12.94
C TRP A 128 -0.43 -17.55 -12.52
N THR A 129 0.58 -17.89 -13.33
CA THR A 129 1.98 -17.56 -13.05
C THR A 129 2.21 -16.05 -13.00
N PHE A 130 1.49 -15.29 -13.83
CA PHE A 130 1.58 -13.84 -13.83
C PHE A 130 0.94 -13.23 -12.58
N TYR A 131 -0.19 -13.76 -12.12
CA TYR A 131 -0.79 -13.37 -10.85
C TYR A 131 0.18 -13.58 -9.68
N THR A 132 0.85 -14.75 -9.63
CA THR A 132 1.85 -15.04 -8.60
C THR A 132 2.99 -14.02 -8.63
N PHE A 133 3.45 -13.63 -9.82
CA PHE A 133 4.45 -12.56 -9.96
C PHE A 133 3.93 -11.19 -9.47
N MET A 134 2.63 -10.91 -9.64
CA MET A 134 1.99 -9.69 -9.13
C MET A 134 1.68 -9.73 -7.64
N LEU A 135 1.81 -10.87 -6.95
CA LEU A 135 1.67 -10.89 -5.51
C LEU A 135 2.88 -10.18 -4.86
N PRO A 136 2.67 -9.50 -3.73
CA PRO A 136 3.76 -8.87 -2.99
C PRO A 136 4.69 -9.94 -2.41
N ASP A 137 6.00 -9.68 -2.44
CA ASP A 137 6.95 -10.41 -1.60
C ASP A 137 6.87 -9.97 -0.13
N ALA A 138 7.66 -10.58 0.76
CA ALA A 138 7.64 -10.27 2.19
C ALA A 138 7.93 -8.80 2.50
N LEU A 139 8.85 -8.16 1.76
CA LEU A 139 9.17 -6.75 1.95
C LEU A 139 8.06 -5.84 1.42
N GLU A 140 7.45 -6.22 0.29
CA GLU A 140 6.32 -5.51 -0.30
C GLU A 140 5.07 -5.62 0.57
N GLU A 141 4.84 -6.74 1.25
CA GLU A 141 3.79 -6.89 2.26
C GLU A 141 3.98 -5.88 3.41
N LEU A 142 5.23 -5.65 3.85
CA LEU A 142 5.53 -4.59 4.82
C LEU A 142 5.21 -3.19 4.27
N PHE A 143 5.45 -2.94 2.98
CA PHE A 143 5.10 -1.66 2.35
C PHE A 143 3.59 -1.44 2.25
N ILE A 144 2.81 -2.50 1.97
CA ILE A 144 1.34 -2.44 2.01
C ILE A 144 0.89 -2.07 3.43
N HIS A 145 1.44 -2.73 4.45
CA HIS A 145 1.11 -2.45 5.84
C HIS A 145 1.46 -1.00 6.23
N ASN A 146 2.63 -0.51 5.80
CA ASN A 146 3.03 0.89 6.03
C ASN A 146 2.02 1.86 5.42
N ALA A 147 1.59 1.63 4.17
CA ALA A 147 0.60 2.49 3.51
C ALA A 147 -0.73 2.53 4.28
N GLN A 148 -1.20 1.38 4.77
CA GLN A 148 -2.42 1.28 5.58
C GLN A 148 -2.28 2.04 6.91
N MET A 149 -1.15 1.89 7.61
CA MET A 149 -0.88 2.60 8.85
C MET A 149 -0.82 4.11 8.65
N ILE A 150 -0.09 4.59 7.63
CA ILE A 150 0.02 6.01 7.32
C ILE A 150 -1.34 6.60 6.94
N TYR A 151 -2.12 5.90 6.12
CA TYR A 151 -3.49 6.31 5.80
C TYR A 151 -4.34 6.46 7.08
N ALA A 152 -4.29 5.48 7.99
CA ALA A 152 -4.99 5.56 9.26
C ALA A 152 -4.53 6.74 10.15
N LEU A 153 -3.23 7.06 10.16
CA LEU A 153 -2.69 8.22 10.87
C LEU A 153 -3.23 9.54 10.29
N ILE A 154 -3.18 9.71 8.97
CA ILE A 154 -3.71 10.89 8.27
C ILE A 154 -5.20 11.07 8.60
N HIS A 155 -5.99 9.98 8.51
CA HIS A 155 -7.43 10.01 8.82
C HIS A 155 -7.74 10.38 10.27
N LYS A 156 -6.85 10.03 11.21
CA LYS A 156 -6.95 10.44 12.62
C LYS A 156 -6.44 11.87 12.88
N GLY A 157 -5.97 12.56 11.84
CA GLY A 157 -5.56 13.95 11.87
C GLY A 157 -4.09 14.17 12.25
N ASP A 158 -3.27 13.14 12.10
CA ASP A 158 -1.83 13.19 12.30
C ASP A 158 -1.12 14.05 11.24
N ASP A 159 -0.11 14.81 11.67
CA ASP A 159 0.80 15.55 10.80
C ASP A 159 2.03 14.69 10.50
N ILE A 160 1.89 13.78 9.54
CA ILE A 160 2.91 12.78 9.20
C ILE A 160 4.27 13.37 8.82
N GLY A 161 4.34 14.65 8.46
CA GLY A 161 5.59 15.35 8.15
C GLY A 161 6.33 15.89 9.38
N GLN A 162 5.71 15.87 10.56
CA GLN A 162 6.34 16.31 11.81
C GLN A 162 7.27 15.23 12.38
N PRO A 163 8.58 15.52 12.54
CA PRO A 163 9.54 14.59 13.13
C PRO A 163 9.18 14.15 14.55
N ARG A 164 9.45 12.87 14.84
CA ARG A 164 9.13 12.18 16.10
C ARG A 164 9.99 10.93 16.25
N ASN A 165 10.02 10.35 17.44
CA ASN A 165 10.61 9.01 17.60
C ASN A 165 9.74 7.98 16.89
N VAL A 166 10.35 7.31 15.92
CA VAL A 166 9.84 6.14 15.21
C VAL A 166 10.55 4.93 15.79
N TYR A 167 9.78 3.99 16.31
CA TYR A 167 10.28 2.76 16.93
C TYR A 167 10.15 1.62 15.94
N HIS A 168 11.14 0.72 15.93
CA HIS A 168 11.16 -0.48 15.10
C HIS A 168 11.40 -1.71 15.98
N TRP A 169 10.69 -2.79 15.67
CA TRP A 169 10.82 -4.07 16.35
C TRP A 169 11.49 -5.08 15.42
N LEU A 170 12.60 -5.62 15.88
CA LEU A 170 13.40 -6.63 15.20
C LEU A 170 13.45 -7.88 16.06
N LEU A 171 13.43 -9.05 15.43
CA LEU A 171 13.50 -10.33 16.10
C LEU A 171 14.65 -11.16 15.55
N PHE A 172 15.38 -11.85 16.42
CA PHE A 172 16.53 -12.68 16.05
C PHE A 172 16.39 -14.11 16.58
N ARG A 173 16.98 -15.04 15.83
CA ARG A 173 17.05 -16.46 16.22
C ARG A 173 18.11 -16.69 17.28
N GLU A 174 19.25 -16.01 17.15
CA GLU A 174 20.39 -16.10 18.07
C GLU A 174 20.70 -14.74 18.72
N ASP A 175 21.14 -14.76 19.98
CA ASP A 175 21.51 -13.53 20.70
C ASP A 175 22.79 -12.90 20.14
N PHE A 176 23.65 -13.72 19.54
CA PHE A 176 24.87 -13.25 18.88
C PHE A 176 24.54 -12.31 17.71
N ASP A 177 23.67 -12.73 16.80
CA ASP A 177 23.22 -11.93 15.65
C ASP A 177 22.60 -10.61 16.10
N ARG A 178 21.75 -10.66 17.14
CA ARG A 178 21.15 -9.46 17.75
C ARG A 178 22.22 -8.47 18.20
N ARG A 179 23.28 -8.94 18.88
CA ARG A 179 24.36 -8.08 19.39
C ARG A 179 25.21 -7.50 18.26
N GLU A 180 25.53 -8.27 17.23
CA GLU A 180 26.28 -7.76 16.06
C GLU A 180 25.49 -6.67 15.32
N ILE A 181 24.20 -6.92 15.08
CA ILE A 181 23.30 -5.96 14.43
C ILE A 181 23.12 -4.68 15.27
N THR A 182 23.06 -4.81 16.60
CA THR A 182 22.98 -3.67 17.52
C THR A 182 24.11 -2.66 17.28
N LEU A 183 25.36 -3.16 17.18
CA LEU A 183 26.53 -2.31 16.93
C LEU A 183 26.49 -1.61 15.56
N MET A 184 25.94 -2.28 14.54
CA MET A 184 25.78 -1.69 13.21
C MET A 184 24.69 -0.62 13.18
N LEU A 185 23.58 -0.84 13.90
CA LEU A 185 22.47 0.10 14.00
C LEU A 185 22.87 1.39 14.73
N GLU A 186 23.63 1.28 15.83
CA GLU A 186 24.15 2.45 16.55
C GLU A 186 25.03 3.32 15.65
N LYS A 187 25.91 2.72 14.85
CA LYS A 187 26.75 3.44 13.86
C LYS A 187 25.94 4.13 12.77
N ARG A 188 24.73 3.63 12.47
CA ARG A 188 23.78 4.21 11.50
C ARG A 188 22.84 5.25 12.13
N GLY A 189 23.03 5.57 13.42
CA GLY A 189 22.30 6.62 14.14
C GLY A 189 20.98 6.16 14.77
N TYR A 190 20.76 4.85 14.91
CA TYR A 190 19.65 4.32 15.68
C TYR A 190 19.96 4.33 17.19
N VAL A 191 18.93 4.56 17.99
CA VAL A 191 18.99 4.45 19.45
C VAL A 191 18.46 3.09 19.86
N ILE A 192 19.18 2.41 20.76
CA ILE A 192 18.73 1.13 21.33
C ILE A 192 17.81 1.39 22.52
N GLU A 193 16.56 0.96 22.42
CA GLU A 193 15.50 1.25 23.38
C GLU A 193 15.45 0.19 24.48
N LYS A 194 16.30 0.33 25.49
CA LYS A 194 16.43 -0.64 26.60
C LYS A 194 15.17 -0.74 27.47
N ASP A 195 14.40 0.33 27.55
CA ASP A 195 13.18 0.43 28.37
C ASP A 195 11.92 -0.02 27.60
N ARG A 196 12.07 -0.47 26.34
CA ARG A 196 10.98 -1.03 25.54
C ARG A 196 11.18 -2.52 25.35
N GLU A 197 10.18 -3.28 25.76
CA GLU A 197 10.14 -4.72 25.54
C GLU A 197 9.62 -5.01 24.12
N GLY A 198 10.38 -5.82 23.38
CA GLY A 198 9.83 -6.56 22.25
C GLY A 198 9.28 -7.90 22.73
N LYS A 199 8.34 -8.48 21.97
CA LYS A 199 7.78 -9.78 22.30
C LYS A 199 8.52 -10.86 21.51
N PRO A 200 9.14 -11.86 22.17
CA PRO A 200 9.66 -13.04 21.49
C PRO A 200 8.56 -13.72 20.67
N ASP A 201 8.95 -14.36 19.57
CA ASP A 201 8.07 -15.20 18.76
C ASP A 201 8.66 -16.61 18.56
N GLN A 202 7.85 -17.56 18.12
CA GLN A 202 8.28 -18.92 17.84
C GLN A 202 9.42 -18.92 16.80
N GLY A 203 10.57 -19.46 17.22
CA GLY A 203 11.80 -19.47 16.40
C GLY A 203 12.62 -18.18 16.46
N TYR A 204 12.13 -17.13 17.14
CA TYR A 204 12.82 -15.86 17.30
C TYR A 204 12.77 -15.35 18.76
N PRO A 205 13.58 -15.92 19.66
CA PRO A 205 13.51 -15.64 21.09
C PRO A 205 14.16 -14.31 21.51
N TYR A 206 14.93 -13.65 20.63
CA TYR A 206 15.74 -12.48 20.98
C TYR A 206 15.22 -11.20 20.31
N PRO A 207 14.32 -10.44 20.96
CA PRO A 207 13.84 -9.17 20.44
C PRO A 207 14.83 -8.03 20.61
N LEU A 208 14.76 -7.05 19.70
CA LEU A 208 15.45 -5.78 19.78
C LEU A 208 14.49 -4.66 19.37
N VAL A 209 14.38 -3.64 20.22
CA VAL A 209 13.65 -2.42 19.92
C VAL A 209 14.65 -1.30 19.70
N ILE A 210 14.51 -0.62 18.58
CA ILE A 210 15.32 0.55 18.23
C ILE A 210 14.43 1.73 17.91
N SER A 211 14.98 2.94 17.96
CA SER A 211 14.29 4.12 17.49
C SER A 211 15.17 5.06 16.68
N ARG A 212 14.52 5.94 15.92
CA ARG A 212 15.12 7.04 15.19
C ARG A 212 14.20 8.24 15.19
N PHE A 213 14.76 9.44 15.24
CA PHE A 213 13.99 10.69 15.20
C PHE A 213 13.81 11.16 13.76
N GLU A 214 12.62 10.95 13.21
CA GLU A 214 12.30 11.23 11.81
C GLU A 214 10.79 11.44 11.59
N ASP A 215 10.40 11.78 10.36
CA ASP A 215 8.98 11.85 9.99
C ASP A 215 8.42 10.48 9.61
N VAL A 216 7.09 10.39 9.51
CA VAL A 216 6.40 9.15 9.16
C VAL A 216 5.74 9.27 7.79
N ARG A 217 6.35 10.03 6.87
CA ARG A 217 5.90 9.98 5.47
C ARG A 217 6.18 8.59 4.89
N LEU A 218 5.34 8.16 3.97
CA LEU A 218 5.36 6.81 3.44
C LEU A 218 6.70 6.46 2.76
N ASP A 219 7.30 7.42 2.07
CA ASP A 219 8.62 7.28 1.45
C ASP A 219 9.73 7.11 2.50
N THR A 220 9.73 7.95 3.54
CA THR A 220 10.67 7.84 4.68
C THR A 220 10.57 6.46 5.34
N VAL A 221 9.36 6.05 5.73
CA VAL A 221 9.12 4.77 6.42
C VAL A 221 9.50 3.59 5.53
N ASN A 222 9.09 3.58 4.25
CA ASN A 222 9.44 2.50 3.33
C ASN A 222 10.95 2.42 3.08
N GLU A 223 11.66 3.55 3.06
CA GLU A 223 13.13 3.55 2.98
C GLU A 223 13.76 2.92 4.22
N ARG A 224 13.32 3.30 5.43
CA ARG A 224 13.84 2.72 6.68
C ARG A 224 13.52 1.24 6.81
N VAL A 225 12.30 0.83 6.48
CA VAL A 225 11.89 -0.58 6.51
C VAL A 225 12.73 -1.40 5.53
N ARG A 226 12.98 -0.90 4.31
CA ARG A 226 13.87 -1.55 3.35
C ARG A 226 15.28 -1.70 3.89
N GLU A 227 15.85 -0.63 4.44
CA GLU A 227 17.19 -0.66 5.03
C GLU A 227 17.28 -1.71 6.15
N LEU A 228 16.35 -1.70 7.09
CA LEU A 228 16.33 -2.61 8.23
C LEU A 228 16.09 -4.04 7.80
N HIS A 229 15.15 -4.29 6.88
CA HIS A 229 14.89 -5.61 6.32
C HIS A 229 16.16 -6.19 5.69
N SER A 230 16.80 -5.47 4.77
CA SER A 230 18.03 -5.94 4.12
C SER A 230 19.18 -6.14 5.10
N LEU A 231 19.31 -5.28 6.12
CA LEU A 231 20.38 -5.39 7.11
C LEU A 231 20.27 -6.65 7.98
N ILE A 232 19.05 -7.05 8.34
CA ILE A 232 18.83 -8.19 9.27
C ILE A 232 18.59 -9.51 8.55
N GLU A 233 18.18 -9.49 7.28
CA GLU A 233 17.90 -10.68 6.48
C GLU A 233 19.12 -11.61 6.40
N GLU A 234 20.33 -11.05 6.21
CA GLU A 234 21.58 -11.81 6.20
C GLU A 234 21.90 -12.49 7.54
N SER A 235 21.47 -11.89 8.65
CA SER A 235 21.65 -12.41 10.01
C SER A 235 20.53 -13.36 10.46
N GLY A 236 19.63 -13.75 9.55
CA GLY A 236 18.46 -14.58 9.87
C GLY A 236 17.44 -13.88 10.79
N GLY A 237 17.55 -12.55 10.95
CA GLY A 237 16.62 -11.73 11.69
C GLY A 237 15.33 -11.46 10.92
N ARG A 238 14.29 -11.04 11.63
CA ARG A 238 12.97 -10.73 11.06
C ARG A 238 12.51 -9.35 11.52
N TYR A 239 11.97 -8.59 10.58
CA TYR A 239 11.41 -7.28 10.83
C TYR A 239 9.92 -7.44 11.19
N GLU A 240 9.51 -7.01 12.38
CA GLU A 240 8.12 -7.20 12.84
C GLU A 240 7.23 -6.01 12.49
N GLY A 241 7.79 -4.80 12.50
CA GLY A 241 6.98 -3.61 12.31
C GLY A 241 7.59 -2.37 12.94
N TRP A 242 6.85 -1.27 12.82
CA TRP A 242 7.20 0.01 13.39
C TRP A 242 5.99 0.66 14.07
N GLY A 243 6.26 1.72 14.81
CA GLY A 243 5.25 2.47 15.52
C GLY A 243 5.77 3.84 15.93
N SER A 244 4.87 4.80 16.07
CA SER A 244 5.22 6.13 16.55
C SER A 244 4.08 6.74 17.35
N VAL A 245 4.39 7.78 18.11
CA VAL A 245 3.35 8.59 18.77
C VAL A 245 2.66 9.49 17.73
N MET A 246 1.34 9.64 17.85
CA MET A 246 0.62 10.59 17.00
C MET A 246 0.99 12.04 17.35
N LYS A 247 1.15 12.87 16.32
CA LYS A 247 1.32 14.32 16.39
C LYS A 247 0.18 14.98 15.62
N LEU A 248 -0.75 15.58 16.33
CA LEU A 248 -1.89 16.24 15.68
C LEU A 248 -1.47 17.51 14.96
N SER A 249 -2.01 17.71 13.75
CA SER A 249 -1.84 18.96 13.02
C SER A 249 -2.34 20.17 13.83
N ALA A 250 -1.77 21.35 13.59
CA ALA A 250 -2.16 22.57 14.34
C ALA A 250 -3.67 22.86 14.27
N ILE A 251 -4.28 22.64 13.10
CA ILE A 251 -5.74 22.79 12.89
C ILE A 251 -6.51 21.78 13.74
N ASN A 252 -6.06 20.52 13.78
CA ASN A 252 -6.73 19.49 14.57
C ASN A 252 -6.53 19.68 16.07
N ARG A 253 -5.38 20.22 16.49
CA ARG A 253 -5.13 20.65 17.88
C ARG A 253 -6.12 21.74 18.30
N LEU A 254 -6.32 22.75 17.45
CA LEU A 254 -7.26 23.84 17.68
C LEU A 254 -8.72 23.33 17.72
N ARG A 255 -9.11 22.46 16.78
CA ARG A 255 -10.45 21.85 16.80
C ARG A 255 -10.69 21.02 18.07
N ARG A 256 -9.71 20.21 18.49
CA ARG A 256 -9.81 19.43 19.74
C ARG A 256 -9.80 20.31 21.00
N SER A 257 -9.08 21.43 21.02
CA SER A 257 -9.13 22.35 22.16
C SER A 257 -10.47 23.08 22.24
N MET A 258 -11.00 23.56 21.11
CA MET A 258 -12.33 24.17 21.04
C MET A 258 -13.44 23.19 21.46
N LYS A 259 -13.39 21.93 21.00
CA LYS A 259 -14.35 20.91 21.41
C LYS A 259 -14.31 20.63 22.92
N ARG A 260 -13.11 20.46 23.49
CA ARG A 260 -12.95 20.28 24.95
C ARG A 260 -13.41 21.50 25.73
N TYR A 261 -13.20 22.71 25.22
CA TYR A 261 -13.69 23.93 25.85
C TYR A 261 -15.22 24.00 25.82
N LEU A 262 -15.85 23.65 24.70
CA LEU A 262 -17.31 23.55 24.58
C LEU A 262 -17.90 22.49 25.53
N GLU A 263 -17.33 21.29 25.57
CA GLU A 263 -17.76 20.21 26.47
C GLU A 263 -17.58 20.60 27.95
N ALA A 264 -16.48 21.29 28.30
CA ALA A 264 -16.24 21.81 29.64
C ALA A 264 -17.21 22.96 30.01
N ALA A 265 -17.52 23.85 29.07
CA ALA A 265 -18.50 24.91 29.26
C ALA A 265 -19.91 24.33 29.45
N GLU A 266 -20.29 23.34 28.64
CA GLU A 266 -21.57 22.63 28.74
C GLU A 266 -21.70 21.88 30.08
N ALA A 267 -20.64 21.19 30.51
CA ALA A 267 -20.60 20.54 31.82
C ALA A 267 -20.67 21.54 32.99
N THR A 268 -20.09 22.73 32.83
CA THR A 268 -20.12 23.81 33.83
C THR A 268 -21.51 24.44 33.93
N VAL A 269 -22.15 24.73 32.78
CA VAL A 269 -23.53 25.23 32.73
C VAL A 269 -24.51 24.23 33.35
N ARG A 270 -24.34 22.93 33.06
CA ARG A 270 -25.17 21.86 33.65
C ARG A 270 -25.00 21.71 35.17
N ARG A 271 -23.82 22.07 35.71
CA ARG A 271 -23.59 22.13 37.17
C ARG A 271 -24.14 23.39 37.82
N MET A 272 -24.15 24.52 37.13
CA MET A 272 -24.69 25.79 37.64
C MET A 272 -26.23 25.84 37.60
N PHE A 273 -26.84 25.13 36.65
CA PHE A 273 -28.30 25.03 36.51
C PHE A 273 -28.74 23.56 36.55
N PRO A 274 -28.71 22.91 37.73
CA PRO A 274 -29.34 21.60 37.86
C PRO A 274 -30.83 21.79 37.61
N GLY A 275 -31.36 21.17 36.56
CA GLY A 275 -32.76 21.30 36.18
C GLY A 275 -33.68 21.02 37.38
N ARG A 276 -34.54 22.00 37.69
CA ARG A 276 -35.73 21.76 38.52
C ARG A 276 -36.64 20.81 37.75
N ASN A 277 -36.59 19.52 38.08
CA ASN A 277 -37.67 18.61 37.75
C ASN A 277 -38.77 18.75 38.82
N ALA A 278 -39.76 19.59 38.52
CA ALA A 278 -41.16 19.48 38.93
C ALA A 278 -41.98 20.32 37.94
#